data_AF-C5LRH2-F1
#
_entry.id   AF-C5LRH2-F1
#
_cell.length_a   1.000
_cell.length_b   1.000
_cell.length_c   1.000
_cell.angle_alpha   90.00
_cell.angle_beta   90.00
_cell.angle_gamma   90.00
#
_symmetry.space_group_name_H-M   'P 1'
#
loop_
_entity.id
_entity.type
_entity.pdbx_description
1 polymer ?
#
loop_
_entity_poly.entity_id
_entity_poly.type
_entity_poly.pdbx_seq_one_letter_code
_entity_poly.pdbx_strand_id
1 'polypeptide(L)'
;MHRGLTKRAVLQEKGVADSLDQILGDFDSAVKQHGVKAECLMLGNIKKDFVEEIESMVEAEMKAHSIQHLKASEFPRLQCLEIPLGHTVYLEETQDPTEQNSVLETYFQCSSNNIRERVLLDLLESVMEEPLFDTLRTKQQLGYSVFCGVRLTGGVLGYVVVVQSAVAGPATLWERVDEFLRDFRKSVLVDMSEETFASHVVSLARSKLEPPRTLTEEATTMWCEVQESRYNWNGCIEETKELAGMKKQDLIDLYDEFFSEENRRRIFSVALVGSGSKYSYDAEKKSFQSMKGVALADSVQEFRASSHYLENPSYRGQ
;
A
#
# COMPACT_ATOMS: atom_id res chain seq x y z
N MET A 1 -9.77 9.24 2.28
CA MET A 1 -10.39 7.98 1.81
C MET A 1 -9.94 6.87 2.77
N HIS A 2 -10.73 6.55 3.79
CA HIS A 2 -10.35 5.50 4.75
C HIS A 2 -10.49 4.13 4.08
N ARG A 3 -9.37 3.44 3.87
CA ARG A 3 -9.34 2.03 3.48
C ARG A 3 -8.95 1.22 4.71
N GLY A 4 -9.96 0.80 5.47
CA GLY A 4 -9.80 -0.31 6.41
C GLY A 4 -9.43 -1.55 5.62
N LEU A 5 -8.26 -2.11 5.88
CA LEU A 5 -7.87 -3.44 5.40
C LEU A 5 -8.71 -4.48 6.14
N THR A 6 -9.90 -4.76 5.64
CA THR A 6 -10.69 -5.89 6.09
C THR A 6 -9.96 -7.16 5.68
N LYS A 7 -9.60 -8.00 6.65
CA LYS A 7 -9.12 -9.37 6.38
C LYS A 7 -10.18 -10.10 5.58
N ARG A 8 -10.00 -10.22 4.26
CA ARG A 8 -10.68 -11.25 3.48
C ARG A 8 -10.06 -12.58 3.87
N ALA A 9 -10.83 -13.44 4.52
CA ALA A 9 -10.56 -14.87 4.47
C ALA A 9 -10.37 -15.22 2.99
N VAL A 10 -9.23 -15.84 2.66
CA VAL A 10 -8.97 -16.34 1.31
C VAL A 10 -9.91 -17.53 1.12
N LEU A 11 -11.16 -17.26 0.77
CA LEU A 11 -12.01 -18.23 0.10
C LEU A 11 -11.30 -18.52 -1.22
N GLN A 12 -10.86 -19.76 -1.39
CA GLN A 12 -10.36 -20.21 -2.69
C GLN A 12 -11.49 -19.95 -3.70
N GLU A 13 -11.25 -19.12 -4.71
CA GLU A 13 -12.12 -19.03 -5.88
C GLU A 13 -12.04 -20.35 -6.65
N LYS A 14 -12.65 -21.40 -6.10
CA LYS A 14 -13.12 -22.53 -6.88
C LYS A 14 -14.46 -22.11 -7.43
N GLY A 15 -14.62 -22.15 -8.75
CA GLY A 15 -15.83 -21.74 -9.47
C GLY A 15 -17.06 -22.58 -9.15
N VAL A 16 -17.57 -22.46 -7.94
CA VAL A 16 -18.86 -22.96 -7.48
C VAL A 16 -19.50 -21.81 -6.73
N ALA A 17 -20.72 -21.43 -7.09
CA ALA A 17 -21.48 -20.45 -6.32
C ALA A 17 -21.87 -21.10 -4.98
N ASP A 18 -20.96 -21.03 -4.00
CA ASP A 18 -21.26 -21.45 -2.63
C ASP A 18 -22.49 -20.68 -2.15
N SER A 19 -23.46 -21.37 -1.57
CA SER A 19 -24.59 -20.68 -0.94
C SER A 19 -24.10 -19.86 0.24
N LEU A 20 -24.84 -18.82 0.61
CA LEU A 20 -24.51 -18.02 1.80
C LEU A 20 -24.38 -18.92 3.05
N ASP A 21 -25.24 -19.93 3.18
CA ASP A 21 -25.20 -20.88 4.30
C ASP A 21 -23.91 -21.70 4.32
N GLN A 22 -23.42 -22.11 3.14
CA GLN A 22 -22.17 -22.83 3.03
C GLN A 22 -20.98 -21.94 3.40
N ILE A 23 -20.94 -20.70 2.91
CA ILE A 23 -19.89 -19.73 3.25
C ILE A 23 -19.86 -19.47 4.77
N LEU A 24 -21.03 -19.31 5.39
CA LEU A 24 -21.14 -19.10 6.84
C LEU A 24 -20.73 -20.35 7.63
N GLY A 25 -21.12 -21.54 7.17
CA GLY A 25 -20.71 -22.81 7.79
C GLY A 25 -19.21 -23.07 7.71
N ASP A 26 -18.61 -22.75 6.56
CA ASP A 26 -17.15 -22.85 6.35
C ASP A 26 -16.40 -21.84 7.22
N PHE A 27 -16.92 -20.61 7.37
CA PHE A 27 -16.37 -19.60 8.26
C PHE A 27 -16.39 -20.04 9.72
N ASP A 28 -17.53 -20.53 10.23
CA ASP A 28 -17.65 -21.03 11.60
C ASP A 28 -16.71 -22.21 11.87
N SER A 29 -16.62 -23.14 10.92
CA SER A 29 -15.70 -24.29 11.00
C SER A 29 -14.24 -23.84 11.05
N ALA A 30 -13.85 -22.88 10.20
CA ALA A 30 -12.49 -22.36 10.15
C ALA A 30 -12.12 -21.62 11.45
N VAL A 31 -13.02 -20.79 11.99
CA VAL A 31 -12.81 -20.07 13.26
C VAL A 31 -12.60 -21.03 14.42
N LYS A 32 -13.41 -22.09 14.51
CA LYS A 32 -13.27 -23.11 15.55
C LYS A 32 -12.00 -23.95 15.40
N GLN A 33 -11.63 -24.29 14.16
CA GLN A 33 -10.45 -25.11 13.89
C GLN A 33 -9.13 -24.36 14.11
N HIS A 34 -9.06 -23.09 13.70
CA HIS A 34 -7.80 -22.33 13.70
C HIS A 34 -7.67 -21.36 14.86
N GLY A 35 -8.75 -21.11 15.61
CA GLY A 35 -8.78 -20.13 16.68
C GLY A 35 -8.71 -18.68 16.17
N VAL A 36 -8.74 -17.74 17.10
CA VAL A 36 -8.72 -16.30 16.83
C VAL A 36 -7.77 -15.56 17.78
N LYS A 37 -7.20 -14.46 17.30
CA LYS A 37 -6.60 -13.42 18.15
C LYS A 37 -7.58 -12.25 18.17
N ALA A 38 -7.97 -11.82 19.37
CA ALA A 38 -8.79 -10.63 19.55
C ALA A 38 -7.91 -9.47 20.06
N GLU A 39 -8.00 -8.32 19.41
CA GLU A 39 -7.38 -7.07 19.87
C GLU A 39 -8.44 -5.98 19.84
N CYS A 40 -8.50 -5.18 20.90
CA CYS A 40 -9.48 -4.13 21.06
C CYS A 40 -8.77 -2.80 21.34
N LEU A 41 -9.21 -1.74 20.66
CA LEU A 41 -8.86 -0.37 20.98
C LEU A 41 -10.12 0.30 21.52
N MET A 42 -10.09 0.71 22.80
CA MET A 42 -11.17 1.43 23.44
C MET A 42 -10.72 2.86 23.71
N LEU A 43 -11.38 3.83 23.06
CA LEU A 43 -11.05 5.24 23.15
C LEU A 43 -12.34 6.06 23.29
N GLY A 44 -12.35 7.00 24.24
CA GLY A 44 -13.48 7.92 24.46
C GLY A 44 -13.88 8.03 25.93
N ASN A 45 -15.15 8.38 26.16
CA ASN A 45 -15.72 8.52 27.50
C ASN A 45 -16.07 7.15 28.11
N ILE A 46 -15.04 6.36 28.41
CA ILE A 46 -15.16 4.98 28.87
C ILE A 46 -14.49 4.85 30.24
N LYS A 47 -15.16 4.19 31.18
CA LYS A 47 -14.58 3.86 32.49
C LYS A 47 -13.85 2.53 32.42
N LYS A 48 -12.84 2.35 33.26
CA LYS A 48 -12.06 1.11 33.33
C LYS A 48 -12.94 -0.12 33.55
N ASP A 49 -13.92 -0.04 34.44
CA ASP A 49 -14.81 -1.17 34.74
C ASP A 49 -15.60 -1.65 33.51
N PHE A 50 -15.92 -0.75 32.57
CA PHE A 50 -16.58 -1.11 31.30
C PHE A 50 -15.63 -1.86 30.36
N VAL A 51 -14.33 -1.55 30.38
CA VAL A 51 -13.33 -2.30 29.62
C VAL A 51 -13.26 -3.75 30.11
N GLU A 52 -13.22 -3.94 31.42
CA GLU A 52 -13.19 -5.26 32.06
C GLU A 52 -14.47 -6.06 31.78
N GLU A 53 -15.63 -5.39 31.72
CA GLU A 53 -16.91 -6.00 31.33
C GLU A 53 -16.87 -6.51 29.89
N ILE A 54 -16.41 -5.70 28.93
CA ILE A 54 -16.32 -6.09 27.51
C ILE A 54 -15.31 -7.23 27.31
N GLU A 55 -14.14 -7.18 27.97
CA GLU A 55 -13.18 -8.29 27.93
C GLU A 55 -13.82 -9.60 28.42
N SER A 56 -14.52 -9.54 29.56
CA SER A 56 -15.23 -10.70 30.11
C SER A 56 -16.31 -11.24 29.17
N MET A 57 -17.04 -10.37 28.48
CA MET A 57 -18.06 -10.76 27.50
C MET A 57 -17.42 -11.47 26.30
N VAL A 58 -16.33 -10.94 25.75
CA VAL A 58 -15.62 -11.56 24.62
C VAL A 58 -15.08 -12.94 25.01
N GLU A 59 -14.47 -13.07 26.18
CA GLU A 59 -13.97 -14.36 26.68
C GLU A 59 -15.10 -15.37 26.89
N ALA A 60 -16.24 -14.93 27.45
CA ALA A 60 -17.42 -15.78 27.65
C ALA A 60 -17.98 -16.30 26.32
N GLU A 61 -18.08 -15.45 25.31
CA GLU A 61 -18.56 -15.83 23.97
C GLU A 61 -17.61 -16.79 23.25
N MET A 62 -16.30 -16.53 23.32
CA MET A 62 -15.29 -17.43 22.78
C MET A 62 -15.38 -18.81 23.44
N LYS A 63 -15.55 -18.86 24.77
CA LYS A 63 -15.71 -20.11 25.51
C LYS A 63 -17.03 -20.83 25.16
N ALA A 64 -18.14 -20.11 25.08
CA ALA A 64 -19.45 -20.67 24.73
C ALA A 64 -19.44 -21.35 23.36
N HIS A 65 -18.71 -20.79 22.39
CA HIS A 65 -18.60 -21.30 21.03
C HIS A 65 -17.38 -22.23 20.80
N SER A 66 -16.64 -22.57 21.85
CA SER A 66 -15.42 -23.40 21.77
C SER A 66 -14.36 -22.85 20.82
N ILE A 67 -14.22 -21.53 20.75
CA ILE A 67 -13.23 -20.84 19.92
C ILE A 67 -11.92 -20.73 20.71
N GLN A 68 -10.83 -21.24 20.15
CA GLN A 68 -9.51 -21.14 20.75
C GLN A 68 -8.96 -19.70 20.67
N HIS A 69 -8.44 -19.18 21.78
CA HIS A 69 -7.66 -17.94 21.79
C HIS A 69 -6.21 -18.24 21.38
N LEU A 70 -5.76 -17.62 20.30
CA LEU A 70 -4.38 -17.67 19.82
C LEU A 70 -3.48 -16.69 20.57
N LYS A 71 -2.29 -17.15 20.95
CA LYS A 71 -1.21 -16.27 21.43
C LYS A 71 -0.70 -15.41 20.27
N ALA A 72 -0.09 -14.27 20.60
CA ALA A 72 0.52 -13.39 19.61
C ALA A 72 1.57 -14.10 18.72
N SER A 73 2.29 -15.09 19.26
CA SER A 73 3.26 -15.90 18.51
C SER A 73 2.63 -16.94 17.57
N GLU A 74 1.38 -17.32 17.82
CA GLU A 74 0.63 -18.30 17.02
C GLU A 74 -0.15 -17.63 15.89
N PHE A 75 -0.37 -16.31 15.99
CA PHE A 75 -1.10 -15.56 14.99
C PHE A 75 -0.25 -15.29 13.74
N PRO A 76 -0.73 -15.64 12.54
CA PRO A 76 0.02 -15.41 11.32
C PRO A 76 0.21 -13.91 11.08
N ARG A 77 1.48 -13.51 10.90
CA ARG A 77 1.83 -12.12 10.56
C ARG A 77 1.73 -11.92 9.05
N LEU A 78 1.30 -10.72 8.65
CA LEU A 78 1.33 -10.34 7.24
C LEU A 78 2.80 -10.24 6.79
N GLN A 79 3.11 -10.89 5.67
CA GLN A 79 4.42 -10.88 5.04
C GLN A 79 4.32 -10.26 3.65
N CYS A 80 5.38 -9.59 3.22
CA CYS A 80 5.52 -9.07 1.86
C CYS A 80 6.33 -10.03 1.00
N LEU A 81 5.95 -10.18 -0.27
CA LEU A 81 6.76 -10.90 -1.25
C LEU A 81 7.93 -10.02 -1.69
N GLU A 82 9.10 -10.61 -1.90
CA GLU A 82 10.20 -9.95 -2.58
C GLU A 82 9.88 -9.88 -4.08
N ILE A 83 9.76 -8.65 -4.60
CA ILE A 83 9.50 -8.44 -6.03
C ILE A 83 10.83 -8.59 -6.79
N PRO A 84 10.88 -9.35 -7.90
CA PRO A 84 12.09 -9.48 -8.70
C PRO A 84 12.62 -8.13 -9.20
N LEU A 85 13.92 -8.08 -9.50
CA LEU A 85 14.52 -6.92 -10.15
C LEU A 85 13.91 -6.70 -11.54
N GLY A 86 13.68 -5.44 -11.88
CA GLY A 86 12.99 -5.03 -13.09
C GLY A 86 11.51 -4.75 -12.83
N HIS A 87 10.71 -4.95 -13.87
CA HIS A 87 9.29 -4.62 -13.85
C HIS A 87 8.45 -5.86 -14.14
N THR A 88 7.66 -6.27 -13.16
CA THR A 88 6.65 -7.32 -13.34
C THR A 88 5.28 -6.68 -13.50
N VAL A 89 4.51 -7.10 -14.51
CA VAL A 89 3.17 -6.59 -14.79
C VAL A 89 2.18 -7.75 -14.73
N TYR A 90 1.14 -7.61 -13.91
CA TYR A 90 -0.07 -8.41 -13.99
C TYR A 90 -1.11 -7.64 -14.80
N LEU A 91 -1.56 -8.23 -15.91
CA LEU A 91 -2.51 -7.62 -16.84
C LEU A 91 -3.83 -8.38 -16.83
N GLU A 92 -4.95 -7.67 -16.68
CA GLU A 92 -6.30 -8.22 -16.69
C GLU A 92 -7.29 -7.29 -17.39
N GLU A 93 -8.45 -7.80 -17.80
CA GLU A 93 -9.59 -6.98 -18.25
C GLU A 93 -10.50 -6.62 -17.07
N THR A 94 -11.23 -5.52 -17.16
CA THR A 94 -12.20 -5.16 -16.13
C THR A 94 -13.36 -6.16 -16.10
N GLN A 95 -13.72 -6.63 -14.91
CA GLN A 95 -14.88 -7.53 -14.74
C GLN A 95 -16.21 -6.86 -15.08
N ASP A 96 -16.28 -5.53 -14.93
CA ASP A 96 -17.42 -4.74 -15.40
C ASP A 96 -17.29 -4.49 -16.91
N PRO A 97 -18.19 -5.05 -17.75
CA PRO A 97 -18.16 -4.85 -19.19
C PRO A 97 -18.53 -3.42 -19.61
N THR A 98 -19.10 -2.62 -18.70
CA THR A 98 -19.43 -1.21 -18.93
C THR A 98 -18.29 -0.26 -18.58
N GLU A 99 -17.27 -0.75 -17.86
CA GLU A 99 -16.09 0.03 -17.54
C GLU A 99 -15.19 0.15 -18.76
N GLN A 100 -15.00 1.39 -19.22
CA GLN A 100 -14.17 1.72 -20.37
C GLN A 100 -12.82 2.29 -19.95
N ASN A 101 -12.66 2.65 -18.68
CA ASN A 101 -11.41 3.18 -18.16
C ASN A 101 -10.40 2.05 -17.97
N SER A 102 -9.17 2.32 -18.38
CA SER A 102 -8.01 1.53 -18.02
C SER A 102 -7.36 2.08 -16.76
N VAL A 103 -6.74 1.20 -15.97
CA VAL A 103 -6.04 1.57 -14.72
C VAL A 103 -4.65 0.96 -14.74
N LEU A 104 -3.67 1.74 -14.30
CA LEU A 104 -2.35 1.25 -13.95
C LEU A 104 -2.05 1.63 -12.51
N GLU A 105 -1.90 0.64 -11.64
CA GLU A 105 -1.32 0.80 -10.31
C GLU A 105 0.10 0.22 -10.35
N THR A 106 1.10 1.04 -10.04
CA THR A 106 2.51 0.65 -10.02
C THR A 106 3.04 0.77 -8.62
N TYR A 107 3.55 -0.34 -8.07
CA TYR A 107 4.18 -0.43 -6.77
C TYR A 107 5.69 -0.58 -6.92
N PHE A 108 6.43 0.33 -6.29
CA PHE A 108 7.88 0.30 -6.13
C PHE A 108 8.19 -0.25 -4.74
N GLN A 109 8.79 -1.43 -4.67
CA GLN A 109 9.23 -1.98 -3.39
C GLN A 109 10.50 -1.27 -2.94
N CYS A 110 10.42 -0.63 -1.78
CA CYS A 110 11.52 0.14 -1.21
C CYS A 110 12.25 -0.70 -0.15
N SER A 111 12.24 -0.24 1.09
CA SER A 111 13.04 -0.76 2.19
C SER A 111 12.20 -1.39 3.30
N SER A 112 12.88 -1.91 4.33
CA SER A 112 12.23 -2.28 5.58
C SER A 112 11.72 -1.04 6.31
N ASN A 113 10.61 -1.20 7.04
CA ASN A 113 9.95 -0.09 7.73
C ASN A 113 10.73 0.43 8.93
N ASN A 114 11.67 1.35 8.68
CA ASN A 114 12.30 2.18 9.70
C ASN A 114 11.86 3.64 9.57
N ILE A 115 12.01 4.41 10.66
CA ILE A 115 11.51 5.78 10.76
C ILE A 115 12.12 6.69 9.68
N ARG A 116 13.44 6.57 9.45
CA ARG A 116 14.16 7.40 8.47
C ARG A 116 13.61 7.22 7.06
N GLU A 117 13.53 5.98 6.60
CA GLU A 117 13.03 5.62 5.27
C GLU A 117 11.58 6.04 5.08
N ARG A 118 10.73 5.83 6.09
CA ARG A 118 9.33 6.25 6.03
C ARG A 118 9.21 7.76 5.88
N VAL A 119 9.93 8.52 6.70
CA VAL A 119 9.91 9.99 6.65
C VAL A 119 10.40 10.51 5.31
N LEU A 120 11.43 9.89 4.71
CA LEU A 120 11.92 10.26 3.39
C LEU A 120 10.92 9.94 2.29
N LEU A 121 10.21 8.80 2.36
CA LEU A 121 9.14 8.47 1.41
C LEU A 121 7.92 9.39 1.55
N ASP A 122 7.54 9.76 2.78
CA ASP A 122 6.48 10.75 3.02
C ASP A 122 6.88 12.14 2.49
N LEU A 123 8.16 12.50 2.63
CA LEU A 123 8.70 13.73 2.07
C LEU A 123 8.72 13.69 0.54
N LEU A 124 9.06 12.53 -0.05
CA LEU A 124 8.97 12.31 -1.49
C LEU A 124 7.55 12.48 -2.00
N GLU A 125 6.56 11.91 -1.31
CA GLU A 125 5.13 12.12 -1.58
C GLU A 125 4.78 13.60 -1.58
N SER A 126 5.15 14.34 -0.52
CA SER A 126 4.88 15.78 -0.43
C SER A 126 5.47 16.60 -1.58
N VAL A 127 6.63 16.20 -2.12
CA VAL A 127 7.30 16.87 -3.24
C VAL A 127 6.77 16.43 -4.60
N MET A 128 6.37 15.15 -4.74
CA MET A 128 5.98 14.56 -6.03
C MET A 128 4.50 14.74 -6.37
N GLU A 129 3.62 14.82 -5.37
CA GLU A 129 2.16 14.79 -5.57
C GLU A 129 1.67 15.84 -6.58
N GLU A 130 2.07 17.11 -6.39
CA GLU A 130 1.65 18.20 -7.27
C GLU A 130 2.25 18.10 -8.68
N PRO A 131 3.58 17.90 -8.87
CA PRO A 131 4.17 17.71 -10.20
C PRO A 131 3.60 16.51 -10.96
N LEU A 132 3.32 15.40 -10.28
CA LEU A 132 2.74 14.20 -10.87
C LEU A 132 1.32 14.48 -11.36
N PHE A 133 0.50 15.12 -10.52
CA PHE A 133 -0.85 15.51 -10.87
C PHE A 133 -0.85 16.48 -12.05
N ASP A 134 -0.08 17.57 -11.99
CA ASP A 134 -0.01 18.56 -13.07
C ASP A 134 0.47 17.93 -14.40
N THR A 135 1.51 17.11 -14.36
CA THR A 135 2.08 16.51 -15.57
C THR A 135 1.13 15.50 -16.20
N LEU A 136 0.71 14.48 -15.45
CA LEU A 136 -0.06 13.38 -16.02
C LEU A 136 -1.52 13.75 -16.26
N ARG A 137 -2.12 14.56 -15.38
CA ARG A 137 -3.54 14.94 -15.49
C ARG A 137 -3.75 16.24 -16.23
N THR A 138 -3.02 17.31 -15.93
CA THR A 138 -3.31 18.63 -16.51
C THR A 138 -2.68 18.78 -17.90
N LYS A 139 -1.38 18.48 -18.03
CA LYS A 139 -0.62 18.69 -19.27
C LYS A 139 -0.82 17.58 -20.28
N GLN A 140 -0.66 16.32 -19.85
CA GLN A 140 -0.79 15.17 -20.75
C GLN A 140 -2.22 14.66 -20.87
N GLN A 141 -3.15 15.14 -20.03
CA GLN A 141 -4.58 14.81 -20.07
C GLN A 141 -4.86 13.30 -20.03
N LEU A 142 -4.01 12.54 -19.34
CA LEU A 142 -4.06 11.08 -19.36
C LEU A 142 -5.16 10.52 -18.49
N GLY A 143 -5.69 11.24 -17.50
CA GLY A 143 -6.53 10.56 -16.53
C GLY A 143 -7.53 11.42 -15.77
N TYR A 144 -8.62 10.77 -15.37
CA TYR A 144 -9.56 11.33 -14.42
C TYR A 144 -9.03 11.23 -12.98
N SER A 145 -8.07 10.37 -12.69
CA SER A 145 -7.46 10.24 -11.36
C SER A 145 -5.99 9.87 -11.47
N VAL A 146 -5.15 10.62 -10.75
CA VAL A 146 -3.72 10.39 -10.61
C VAL A 146 -3.42 10.50 -9.12
N PHE A 147 -2.71 9.52 -8.57
CA PHE A 147 -2.37 9.46 -7.15
C PHE A 147 -0.97 8.87 -6.98
N CYS A 148 -0.24 9.35 -5.99
CA CYS A 148 0.95 8.67 -5.49
C CYS A 148 0.98 8.69 -3.96
N GLY A 149 1.71 7.74 -3.37
CA GLY A 149 1.99 7.79 -1.95
C GLY A 149 2.61 6.53 -1.38
N VAL A 150 2.89 6.59 -0.08
CA VAL A 150 3.55 5.49 0.64
C VAL A 150 2.57 4.37 0.97
N ARG A 151 3.02 3.12 0.79
CA ARG A 151 2.29 1.91 1.17
C ARG A 151 3.14 1.04 2.08
N LEU A 152 2.60 0.71 3.24
CA LEU A 152 3.15 -0.33 4.11
C LEU A 152 2.48 -1.67 3.81
N THR A 153 3.27 -2.72 3.56
CA THR A 153 2.75 -4.06 3.30
C THR A 153 3.57 -5.07 4.08
N GLY A 154 2.99 -5.68 5.12
CA GLY A 154 3.69 -6.69 5.94
C GLY A 154 5.00 -6.18 6.55
N GLY A 155 5.04 -4.88 6.88
CA GLY A 155 6.22 -4.18 7.42
C GLY A 155 7.31 -3.82 6.40
N VAL A 156 7.03 -3.92 5.11
CA VAL A 156 7.88 -3.43 4.02
C VAL A 156 7.28 -2.14 3.45
N LEU A 157 8.11 -1.11 3.32
CA LEU A 157 7.73 0.14 2.70
C LEU A 157 7.77 -0.02 1.18
N GLY A 158 6.80 0.56 0.51
CA GLY A 158 6.88 0.82 -0.91
C GLY A 158 6.15 2.10 -1.28
N TYR A 159 6.30 2.47 -2.53
CA TYR A 159 5.72 3.67 -3.09
C TYR A 159 4.78 3.29 -4.23
N VAL A 160 3.61 3.91 -4.28
CA VAL A 160 2.58 3.58 -5.26
C VAL A 160 2.33 4.78 -6.16
N VAL A 161 2.16 4.54 -7.46
CA VAL A 161 1.61 5.49 -8.43
C VAL A 161 0.41 4.84 -9.09
N VAL A 162 -0.76 5.49 -9.05
CA VAL A 162 -2.01 5.04 -9.67
C VAL A 162 -2.43 6.05 -10.73
N VAL A 163 -2.72 5.56 -11.93
CA VAL A 163 -3.28 6.35 -13.03
C VAL A 163 -4.51 5.65 -13.60
N GLN A 164 -5.64 6.34 -13.64
CA GLN A 164 -6.88 5.88 -14.27
C GLN A 164 -7.21 6.75 -15.48
N SER A 165 -7.42 6.12 -16.64
CA SER A 165 -7.56 6.78 -17.94
C SER A 165 -8.72 6.25 -18.77
N ALA A 166 -9.45 7.16 -19.41
CA ALA A 166 -10.39 6.83 -20.49
C ALA A 166 -9.75 6.88 -21.89
N VAL A 167 -8.53 7.41 -22.00
CA VAL A 167 -7.93 7.87 -23.26
C VAL A 167 -6.58 7.24 -23.59
N ALA A 168 -6.07 6.38 -22.71
CA ALA A 168 -4.83 5.63 -22.84
C ALA A 168 -4.96 4.24 -22.20
N GLY A 169 -4.35 3.23 -22.83
CA GLY A 169 -4.23 1.88 -22.30
C GLY A 169 -3.05 1.75 -21.31
N PRO A 170 -3.02 0.71 -20.46
CA PRO A 170 -2.05 0.59 -19.38
C PRO A 170 -0.58 0.63 -19.80
N ALA A 171 -0.22 0.10 -20.98
CA ALA A 171 1.16 0.16 -21.47
C ALA A 171 1.61 1.60 -21.73
N THR A 172 0.76 2.40 -22.40
CA THR A 172 1.03 3.84 -22.57
C THR A 172 1.06 4.56 -21.22
N LEU A 173 0.18 4.22 -20.28
CA LEU A 173 0.23 4.82 -18.95
C LEU A 173 1.57 4.57 -18.25
N TRP A 174 2.13 3.36 -18.38
CA TRP A 174 3.44 3.03 -17.82
C TRP A 174 4.55 3.88 -18.44
N GLU A 175 4.59 3.99 -19.77
CA GLU A 175 5.59 4.83 -20.46
C GLU A 175 5.58 6.27 -19.95
N ARG A 176 4.39 6.81 -19.68
CA ARG A 176 4.20 8.18 -19.17
C ARG A 176 4.59 8.33 -17.71
N VAL A 177 4.31 7.33 -16.88
CA VAL A 177 4.79 7.30 -15.49
C VAL A 177 6.32 7.21 -15.45
N ASP A 178 6.91 6.32 -16.24
CA ASP A 178 8.37 6.13 -16.31
C ASP A 178 9.08 7.37 -16.88
N GLU A 179 8.49 8.03 -17.90
CA GLU A 179 8.93 9.33 -18.41
C GLU A 179 8.86 10.42 -17.33
N PHE A 180 7.73 10.54 -16.63
CA PHE A 180 7.58 11.49 -15.55
C PHE A 180 8.63 11.29 -14.45
N LEU A 181 8.90 10.05 -14.03
CA LEU A 181 9.90 9.76 -13.00
C LEU A 181 11.29 10.25 -13.41
N ARG A 182 11.72 9.95 -14.65
CA ARG A 182 13.00 10.45 -15.19
C ARG A 182 13.07 11.98 -15.17
N ASP A 183 12.00 12.65 -15.58
CA ASP A 183 11.96 14.11 -15.68
C ASP A 183 11.85 14.79 -14.31
N PHE A 184 11.07 14.23 -13.40
CA PHE A 184 10.93 14.66 -12.02
C PHE A 184 12.29 14.62 -11.31
N ARG A 185 13.04 13.54 -11.49
CA ARG A 185 14.39 13.42 -10.92
C ARG A 185 15.36 14.47 -11.45
N LYS A 186 15.26 14.84 -12.72
CA LYS A 186 16.20 15.79 -13.36
C LYS A 186 15.84 17.25 -13.12
N SER A 187 14.56 17.59 -13.24
CA SER A 187 14.10 18.99 -13.30
C SER A 187 13.37 19.47 -12.05
N VAL A 188 12.89 18.55 -11.20
CA VAL A 188 12.22 18.89 -9.95
C VAL A 188 13.15 18.64 -8.78
N LEU A 189 13.59 17.39 -8.55
CA LEU A 189 14.38 17.06 -7.35
C LEU A 189 15.75 17.74 -7.30
N VAL A 190 16.50 17.75 -8.41
CA VAL A 190 17.85 18.34 -8.46
C VAL A 190 17.78 19.87 -8.34
N ASP A 191 16.92 20.47 -9.15
CA ASP A 191 16.81 21.92 -9.31
C ASP A 191 16.01 22.58 -8.17
N MET A 192 15.31 21.79 -7.35
CA MET A 192 14.62 22.28 -6.15
C MET A 192 15.58 23.09 -5.27
N SER A 193 15.17 24.31 -4.95
CA SER A 193 15.92 25.17 -4.04
C SER A 193 15.87 24.64 -2.60
N GLU A 194 16.88 24.97 -1.81
CA GLU A 194 16.90 24.63 -0.36
C GLU A 194 15.72 25.28 0.38
N GLU A 195 15.23 26.44 -0.09
CA GLU A 195 14.06 27.12 0.48
C GLU A 195 12.77 26.31 0.21
N THR A 196 12.58 25.85 -1.03
CA THR A 196 11.45 25.00 -1.41
C THR A 196 11.48 23.68 -0.64
N PHE A 197 12.65 23.04 -0.55
CA PHE A 197 12.82 21.83 0.25
C PHE A 197 12.46 22.05 1.72
N ALA A 198 12.97 23.12 2.34
CA ALA A 198 12.65 23.46 3.72
C ALA A 198 11.14 23.72 3.91
N SER A 199 10.47 24.31 2.92
CA SER A 199 9.01 24.51 2.94
C SER A 199 8.25 23.18 2.99
N HIS A 200 8.66 22.19 2.18
CA HIS A 200 8.07 20.83 2.23
C HIS A 200 8.31 20.16 3.59
N VAL A 201 9.54 20.23 4.12
CA VAL A 201 9.90 19.70 5.44
C VAL A 201 9.00 20.30 6.54
N VAL A 202 8.86 21.63 6.56
CA VAL A 202 8.02 22.34 7.55
C VAL A 202 6.54 21.99 7.38
N SER A 203 6.05 21.89 6.15
CA SER A 203 4.65 21.58 5.86
C SER A 203 4.30 20.15 6.28
N LEU A 204 5.18 19.19 5.97
CA LEU A 204 5.02 17.80 6.39
C LEU A 204 5.10 17.65 7.91
N ALA A 205 6.06 18.33 8.57
CA ALA A 205 6.16 18.34 10.03
C ALA A 205 4.89 18.88 10.70
N ARG A 206 4.32 19.98 10.17
CA ARG A 206 3.05 20.51 10.66
C ARG A 206 1.90 19.53 10.47
N SER A 207 1.80 18.91 9.29
CA SER A 207 0.78 17.91 9.00
C SER A 207 0.86 16.72 9.97
N LYS A 208 2.08 16.20 10.24
CA LYS A 208 2.29 15.09 11.18
C LYS A 208 1.98 15.44 12.64
N LEU A 209 2.18 16.69 13.05
CA LEU A 209 1.93 17.16 14.41
C LEU A 209 0.53 17.75 14.62
N GLU A 210 -0.29 17.85 13.57
CA GLU A 210 -1.66 18.34 13.68
C GLU A 210 -2.45 17.39 14.61
N PRO A 211 -3.03 17.89 15.71
CA PRO A 211 -3.80 17.05 16.60
C PRO A 211 -5.09 16.59 15.91
N PRO A 212 -5.56 15.36 16.17
CA PRO A 212 -6.83 14.89 15.64
C PRO A 212 -7.97 15.80 16.09
N ARG A 213 -8.87 16.15 15.18
CA ARG A 213 -10.00 17.06 15.43
C ARG A 213 -11.22 16.33 15.97
N THR A 214 -11.26 15.01 15.77
CA THR A 214 -12.35 14.16 16.21
C THR A 214 -11.84 12.89 16.87
N LEU A 215 -12.66 12.30 17.73
CA LEU A 215 -12.37 11.00 18.34
C LEU A 215 -12.15 9.90 17.28
N THR A 216 -12.87 9.97 16.16
CA THR A 216 -12.73 9.01 15.06
C THR A 216 -11.37 9.12 14.38
N GLU A 217 -10.86 10.34 14.18
CA GLU A 217 -9.52 10.58 13.62
C GLU A 217 -8.42 10.04 14.55
N GLU A 218 -8.54 10.31 15.86
CA GLU A 218 -7.63 9.78 16.89
C GLU A 218 -7.67 8.25 16.92
N ALA A 219 -8.88 7.66 16.99
CA ALA A 219 -9.08 6.21 17.00
C ALA A 219 -8.52 5.57 15.73
N THR A 220 -8.69 6.18 14.56
CA THR A 220 -8.17 5.66 13.29
C THR A 220 -6.64 5.65 13.29
N THR A 221 -6.02 6.73 13.74
CA THR A 221 -4.56 6.86 13.84
C THR A 221 -3.98 5.79 14.77
N MET A 222 -4.57 5.66 15.98
CA MET A 222 -4.17 4.63 16.95
C MET A 222 -4.43 3.22 16.42
N TRP A 223 -5.54 2.99 15.74
CA TRP A 223 -5.89 1.68 15.20
C TRP A 223 -4.90 1.23 14.13
N CYS A 224 -4.38 2.14 13.31
CA CYS A 224 -3.31 1.81 12.36
C CYS A 224 -2.06 1.26 13.05
N GLU A 225 -1.67 1.79 14.22
CA GLU A 225 -0.54 1.26 15.00
C GLU A 225 -0.81 -0.15 15.53
N VAL A 226 -2.06 -0.46 15.91
CA VAL A 226 -2.49 -1.80 16.35
C VAL A 226 -2.51 -2.78 15.17
N GLN A 227 -3.15 -2.41 14.06
CA GLN A 227 -3.28 -3.27 12.88
C GLN A 227 -1.92 -3.68 12.30
N GLU A 228 -0.96 -2.76 12.34
CA GLU A 228 0.41 -2.97 11.86
C GLU A 228 1.33 -3.54 12.95
N SER A 229 0.80 -3.82 14.16
CA SER A 229 1.53 -4.34 15.32
C SER A 229 2.78 -3.51 15.68
N ARG A 230 2.72 -2.19 15.45
CA ARG A 230 3.81 -1.26 15.75
C ARG A 230 3.70 -0.69 17.15
N TYR A 231 2.47 -0.37 17.57
CA TYR A 231 2.16 0.25 18.85
C TYR A 231 3.02 1.50 19.15
N ASN A 232 3.43 2.26 18.12
CA ASN A 232 4.23 3.47 18.29
C ASN A 232 3.32 4.70 18.45
N TRP A 233 2.83 4.90 19.67
CA TRP A 233 1.91 6.00 20.00
C TRP A 233 2.53 7.38 19.85
N ASN A 234 3.87 7.48 19.89
CA ASN A 234 4.62 8.74 19.73
C ASN A 234 5.24 8.86 18.34
N GLY A 235 4.82 8.03 17.37
CA GLY A 235 5.44 7.93 16.06
C GLY A 235 5.54 9.28 15.34
N CYS A 236 4.51 10.12 15.42
CA CYS A 236 4.53 11.45 14.80
C CYS A 236 5.64 12.37 15.36
N ILE A 237 5.95 12.27 16.65
CA ILE A 237 7.01 13.06 17.31
C ILE A 237 8.38 12.55 16.87
N GLU A 238 8.56 11.22 16.83
CA GLU A 238 9.81 10.60 16.40
C GLU A 238 10.09 10.88 14.92
N GLU A 239 9.09 10.71 14.07
CA GLU A 239 9.15 11.01 12.64
C GLU A 239 9.45 12.50 12.39
N THR A 240 8.85 13.42 13.15
CA THR A 240 9.11 14.86 12.99
C THR A 240 10.52 15.25 13.44
N LYS A 241 11.08 14.60 14.47
CA LYS A 241 12.48 14.81 14.88
C LYS A 241 13.46 14.35 13.81
N GLU A 242 13.19 13.19 13.22
CA GLU A 242 14.00 12.65 12.12
C GLU A 242 13.90 13.56 10.89
N LEU A 243 12.70 14.04 10.56
CA LEU A 243 12.43 14.96 9.45
C LEU A 243 13.21 16.27 9.56
N ALA A 244 13.37 16.82 10.77
CA ALA A 244 14.10 18.06 11.00
C ALA A 244 15.61 17.97 10.66
N GLY A 245 16.17 16.75 10.64
CA GLY A 245 17.57 16.50 10.28
C GLY A 245 17.82 16.20 8.80
N MET A 246 16.76 16.07 8.00
CA MET A 246 16.86 15.67 6.60
C MET A 246 17.43 16.76 5.71
N LYS A 247 18.20 16.33 4.72
CA LYS A 247 18.76 17.19 3.67
C LYS A 247 18.15 16.82 2.33
N LYS A 248 18.15 17.77 1.38
CA LYS A 248 17.75 17.51 0.00
C LYS A 248 18.52 16.32 -0.61
N GLN A 249 19.80 16.18 -0.28
CA GLN A 249 20.62 15.06 -0.76
C GLN A 249 20.10 13.70 -0.26
N ASP A 250 19.61 13.61 0.98
CA ASP A 250 19.05 12.35 1.51
C ASP A 250 17.84 11.90 0.68
N LEU A 251 17.00 12.85 0.25
CA LEU A 251 15.84 12.59 -0.61
C LEU A 251 16.26 12.15 -2.02
N ILE A 252 17.30 12.78 -2.58
CA ILE A 252 17.86 12.42 -3.88
C ILE A 252 18.45 11.01 -3.85
N ASP A 253 19.22 10.69 -2.81
CA ASP A 253 19.87 9.38 -2.64
C ASP A 253 18.82 8.27 -2.51
N LEU A 254 17.77 8.50 -1.70
CA LEU A 254 16.64 7.57 -1.59
C LEU A 254 15.89 7.41 -2.92
N TYR A 255 15.67 8.51 -3.64
CA TYR A 255 15.06 8.43 -4.95
C TYR A 255 15.88 7.59 -5.92
N ASP A 256 17.19 7.84 -5.97
CA ASP A 256 18.09 7.11 -6.86
C ASP A 256 18.13 5.62 -6.50
N GLU A 257 18.12 5.27 -5.21
CA GLU A 257 18.11 3.87 -4.75
C GLU A 257 16.91 3.08 -5.29
N PHE A 258 15.69 3.64 -5.24
CA PHE A 258 14.46 2.89 -5.53
C PHE A 258 13.84 3.17 -6.90
N PHE A 259 14.11 4.33 -7.53
CA PHE A 259 13.42 4.79 -8.74
C PHE A 259 14.33 4.98 -9.95
N SER A 260 15.66 5.05 -9.79
CA SER A 260 16.59 5.18 -10.93
C SER A 260 16.65 3.91 -11.78
N GLU A 261 16.70 4.06 -13.11
CA GLU A 261 16.85 2.92 -14.04
C GLU A 261 18.19 2.20 -13.91
N GLU A 262 19.23 2.93 -13.48
CA GLU A 262 20.57 2.38 -13.27
C GLU A 262 20.64 1.51 -12.01
N ASN A 263 19.70 1.72 -11.09
CA ASN A 263 19.57 0.98 -9.85
C ASN A 263 18.50 -0.11 -9.96
N ARG A 264 18.57 -1.02 -9.00
CA ARG A 264 17.83 -2.29 -8.93
C ARG A 264 16.34 -2.09 -8.61
N ARG A 265 15.59 -1.41 -9.48
CA ARG A 265 14.14 -1.18 -9.33
C ARG A 265 13.41 -2.51 -9.16
N ARG A 266 12.55 -2.60 -8.15
CA ARG A 266 11.65 -3.73 -7.91
C ARG A 266 10.22 -3.25 -8.09
N ILE A 267 9.69 -3.43 -9.29
CA ILE A 267 8.41 -2.84 -9.70
C ILE A 267 7.41 -3.96 -9.92
N PHE A 268 6.24 -3.83 -9.30
CA PHE A 268 5.09 -4.66 -9.61
C PHE A 268 3.92 -3.76 -10.00
N SER A 269 3.40 -3.92 -11.22
CA SER A 269 2.21 -3.20 -11.67
C SER A 269 1.02 -4.13 -11.84
N VAL A 270 -0.14 -3.63 -11.42
CA VAL A 270 -1.44 -4.18 -11.80
C VAL A 270 -2.02 -3.28 -12.88
N ALA A 271 -2.23 -3.85 -14.05
CA ALA A 271 -2.74 -3.19 -15.24
C ALA A 271 -4.13 -3.75 -15.57
N LEU A 272 -5.14 -2.88 -15.61
CA LEU A 272 -6.50 -3.24 -15.97
C LEU A 272 -6.88 -2.56 -17.28
N VAL A 273 -7.34 -3.35 -18.26
CA VAL A 273 -7.85 -2.86 -19.55
C VAL A 273 -9.37 -2.75 -19.46
N GLY A 274 -9.91 -1.57 -19.79
CA GLY A 274 -11.36 -1.36 -19.82
C GLY A 274 -12.03 -2.21 -20.91
N SER A 275 -12.98 -3.07 -20.52
CA SER A 275 -13.66 -4.05 -21.37
C SER A 275 -14.50 -3.44 -22.51
N GLY A 276 -14.86 -2.15 -22.42
CA GLY A 276 -15.54 -1.40 -23.50
C GLY A 276 -14.66 -0.35 -24.18
N SER A 277 -13.36 -0.34 -23.91
CA SER A 277 -12.44 0.67 -24.44
C SER A 277 -12.02 0.36 -25.88
N LYS A 278 -11.37 1.33 -26.55
CA LYS A 278 -10.72 1.09 -27.86
C LYS A 278 -9.42 0.26 -27.73
N TYR A 279 -8.99 -0.03 -26.50
CA TYR A 279 -7.81 -0.84 -26.18
C TYR A 279 -8.26 -2.28 -25.93
N SER A 280 -7.54 -3.25 -26.48
CA SER A 280 -7.82 -4.66 -26.23
C SER A 280 -6.72 -5.27 -25.37
N TYR A 281 -7.08 -6.24 -24.55
CA TYR A 281 -6.14 -7.04 -23.76
C TYR A 281 -4.96 -7.54 -24.59
N ASP A 282 -5.23 -8.13 -25.75
CA ASP A 282 -4.19 -8.69 -26.62
C ASP A 282 -3.22 -7.63 -27.16
N ALA A 283 -3.70 -6.41 -27.43
CA ALA A 283 -2.85 -5.31 -27.88
C ALA A 283 -1.96 -4.82 -26.75
N GLU A 284 -2.52 -4.60 -25.56
CA GLU A 284 -1.77 -4.18 -24.37
C GLU A 284 -0.75 -5.24 -23.93
N LYS A 285 -1.11 -6.52 -23.99
CA LYS A 285 -0.21 -7.64 -23.72
C LYS A 285 1.01 -7.61 -24.64
N LYS A 286 0.80 -7.42 -25.95
CA LYS A 286 1.89 -7.30 -26.94
C LYS A 286 2.75 -6.06 -26.68
N SER A 287 2.13 -4.94 -26.33
CA SER A 287 2.85 -3.71 -25.97
C SER A 287 3.81 -3.97 -24.81
N PHE A 288 3.32 -4.53 -23.69
CA PHE A 288 4.19 -4.87 -22.55
C PHE A 288 5.27 -5.90 -22.89
N GLN A 289 4.96 -6.92 -23.69
CA GLN A 289 5.96 -7.92 -24.13
C GLN A 289 7.09 -7.31 -24.97
N SER A 290 6.81 -6.22 -25.69
CA SER A 290 7.81 -5.51 -26.47
C SER A 290 8.70 -4.57 -25.64
N MET A 291 8.30 -4.24 -24.41
CA MET A 291 9.03 -3.34 -23.53
C MET A 291 10.24 -4.04 -22.92
N LYS A 292 11.39 -3.38 -22.99
CA LYS A 292 12.63 -3.91 -22.41
C LYS A 292 12.55 -3.91 -20.88
N GLY A 293 12.87 -5.05 -20.26
CA GLY A 293 12.92 -5.16 -18.79
C GLY A 293 11.56 -5.36 -18.12
N VAL A 294 10.50 -5.57 -18.91
CA VAL A 294 9.15 -5.90 -18.44
C VAL A 294 8.91 -7.40 -18.56
N ALA A 295 8.41 -8.02 -17.49
CA ALA A 295 7.95 -9.40 -17.45
C ALA A 295 6.45 -9.43 -17.14
N LEU A 296 5.69 -10.28 -17.83
CA LEU A 296 4.27 -10.49 -17.55
C LEU A 296 4.09 -11.64 -16.56
N ALA A 297 3.28 -11.42 -15.54
CA ALA A 297 2.79 -12.47 -14.66
C ALA A 297 1.47 -13.03 -15.23
N ASP A 298 1.39 -14.34 -15.41
CA ASP A 298 0.20 -15.01 -15.96
C ASP A 298 -0.96 -15.01 -14.95
N SER A 299 -0.66 -15.17 -13.66
CA SER A 299 -1.63 -15.07 -12.56
C SER A 299 -0.99 -14.58 -11.27
N VAL A 300 -1.79 -13.97 -10.40
CA VAL A 300 -1.36 -13.53 -9.06
C VAL A 300 -0.95 -14.74 -8.20
N GLN A 301 -1.64 -15.87 -8.35
CA GLN A 301 -1.39 -17.09 -7.61
C GLN A 301 -0.04 -17.73 -7.99
N GLU A 302 0.28 -17.81 -9.28
CA GLU A 302 1.57 -18.33 -9.74
C GLU A 302 2.73 -17.39 -9.38
N PHE A 303 2.52 -16.07 -9.50
CA PHE A 303 3.51 -15.09 -9.05
C PHE A 303 3.79 -15.26 -7.55
N ARG A 304 2.75 -15.43 -6.73
CA ARG A 304 2.90 -15.68 -5.30
C ARG A 304 3.60 -17.00 -5.00
N ALA A 305 3.29 -18.06 -5.75
CA ALA A 305 3.89 -19.39 -5.53
C ALA A 305 5.38 -19.45 -5.93
N SER A 306 5.80 -18.63 -6.89
CA SER A 306 7.18 -18.55 -7.39
C SER A 306 8.04 -17.51 -6.66
N SER A 307 7.44 -16.66 -5.84
CA SER A 307 8.13 -15.58 -5.11
C SER A 307 8.59 -16.02 -3.72
N HIS A 308 9.63 -15.35 -3.21
CA HIS A 308 10.07 -15.49 -1.83
C HIS A 308 9.41 -14.43 -0.95
N TYR A 309 9.17 -14.73 0.32
CA TYR A 309 8.75 -13.72 1.29
C TYR A 309 9.97 -13.01 1.86
N LEU A 310 9.91 -11.69 1.98
CA LEU A 310 10.93 -10.91 2.66
C LEU A 310 10.98 -11.28 4.13
N GLU A 311 12.19 -11.51 4.65
CA GLU A 311 12.41 -11.54 6.09
C GLU A 311 12.17 -10.15 6.64
N ASN A 312 11.17 -9.99 7.51
CA ASN A 312 10.90 -8.71 8.15
C ASN A 312 11.68 -8.60 9.47
N PRO A 313 12.68 -7.70 9.58
CA PRO A 313 13.46 -7.51 10.80
C PRO A 313 12.66 -6.86 11.93
N SER A 314 11.64 -6.05 11.61
CA SER A 314 10.78 -5.35 12.56
C SER A 314 9.96 -6.30 13.44
N TYR A 315 9.88 -7.57 13.06
CA TYR A 315 9.25 -8.63 13.84
C TYR A 315 10.23 -9.38 14.77
N ARG A 316 11.54 -9.13 14.68
CA ARG A 316 12.53 -9.72 15.60
C ARG A 316 12.48 -8.96 16.92
N GLY A 317 11.74 -9.50 17.90
CA GLY A 317 11.85 -9.06 19.31
C GLY A 317 10.62 -8.37 19.93
N GLN A 318 9.42 -8.54 19.36
CA GLN A 318 8.15 -8.31 20.08
C GLN A 318 7.51 -9.63 20.47
#